data_AF-A0A3S4MGW5-F1
#
_entry.id   AF-A0A3S4MGW5-F1
#
_cell.length_a   1.000
_cell.length_b   1.000
_cell.length_c   1.000
_cell.angle_alpha   90.00
_cell.angle_beta   90.00
_cell.angle_gamma   90.00
#
_symmetry.space_group_name_H-M   'P 1'
#
loop_
_entity.id
_entity.type
_entity.pdbx_description
1 polymer ?
#
loop_
_entity_poly.entity_id
_entity_poly.type
_entity_poly.pdbx_seq_one_letter_code
_entity_poly.pdbx_strand_id
1 'polypeptide(L)'
;MGNNLMQTDLSVWGMYQHADIVVKCVMIGLILASVVTWAIFFSKSVEFFNQKRRLKREQQLLAEARSLNQANDIAADFGSKSLSLHLLNEAQNELETVRRQRR
;
A
#
# COMPACT_ATOMS: atom_id res chain seq x y z
N MET A 1 -6.45 21.93 59.77
CA MET A 1 -5.34 21.13 59.22
C MET A 1 -5.91 19.82 58.68
N GLY A 2 -6.29 19.74 57.40
CA GLY A 2 -7.01 18.53 56.95
C GLY A 2 -7.40 18.44 55.48
N ASN A 3 -6.61 18.98 54.54
CA ASN A 3 -6.93 18.91 53.09
C ASN A 3 -5.80 18.30 52.23
N ASN A 4 -4.81 17.61 52.82
CA ASN A 4 -3.66 17.06 52.08
C ASN A 4 -3.66 15.51 51.99
N LEU A 5 -4.72 14.83 52.41
CA LEU A 5 -4.78 13.35 52.44
C LEU A 5 -5.34 12.71 51.16
N MET A 6 -5.73 13.52 50.17
CA MET A 6 -6.26 13.04 48.88
C MET A 6 -5.42 13.48 47.67
N GLN A 7 -4.18 13.90 47.91
CA GLN A 7 -3.17 13.99 46.85
C GLN A 7 -2.33 12.70 46.86
N THR A 8 -3.00 11.55 46.88
CA THR A 8 -2.38 10.33 46.38
C THR A 8 -2.04 10.59 44.92
N ASP A 9 -0.76 10.54 44.58
CA ASP A 9 -0.19 10.62 43.25
C ASP A 9 -0.91 9.71 42.23
N LEU A 10 -2.08 10.14 41.76
CA LEU A 10 -2.78 9.59 40.59
C LEU A 10 -2.20 10.19 39.29
N SER A 11 -0.93 10.60 39.33
CA SER A 11 -0.17 10.86 38.12
C SER A 11 0.09 9.53 37.41
N VAL A 12 0.02 9.52 36.07
CA VAL A 12 0.41 8.36 35.22
C VAL A 12 1.79 7.82 35.64
N TRP A 13 2.64 8.72 36.16
CA TRP A 13 3.97 8.41 36.68
C TRP A 13 3.95 7.65 38.03
N GLY A 14 3.07 8.01 38.97
CA GLY A 14 2.92 7.36 40.28
C GLY A 14 2.33 5.94 40.19
N MET A 15 1.38 5.72 39.28
CA MET A 15 0.84 4.38 39.01
C MET A 15 1.86 3.47 38.32
N TYR A 16 2.67 4.01 37.39
CA TYR A 16 3.76 3.24 36.75
C TYR A 16 4.84 2.83 37.75
N GLN A 17 5.19 3.68 38.72
CA GLN A 17 6.21 3.34 39.73
C GLN A 17 5.79 2.17 40.63
N HIS A 18 4.51 2.12 41.03
CA HIS A 18 3.95 1.03 41.85
C HIS A 18 3.46 -0.19 41.05
N ALA A 19 3.44 -0.13 39.71
CA ALA A 19 2.95 -1.23 38.88
C ALA A 19 4.02 -2.33 38.64
N ASP A 20 3.56 -3.57 38.64
CA ASP A 20 4.36 -4.77 38.33
C ASP A 20 5.14 -4.64 37.02
N ILE A 21 6.38 -5.15 37.02
CA ILE A 21 7.31 -5.11 35.89
C ILE A 21 6.68 -5.68 34.60
N VAL A 22 5.79 -6.67 34.74
CA VAL A 22 5.05 -7.27 33.62
C VAL A 22 4.16 -6.24 32.92
N VAL A 23 3.48 -5.38 33.68
CA VAL A 23 2.61 -4.32 33.13
C VAL A 23 3.43 -3.33 32.31
N LYS A 24 4.64 -2.99 32.78
CA LYS A 24 5.57 -2.11 32.06
C LYS A 24 6.00 -2.71 30.73
N CYS A 25 6.36 -3.99 30.72
CA CYS A 25 6.68 -4.72 29.49
C CYS A 25 5.50 -4.77 28.51
N VAL A 26 4.28 -5.00 29.01
CA VAL A 26 3.06 -5.00 28.17
C VAL A 26 2.81 -3.61 27.57
N MET A 27 2.92 -2.53 28.36
CA MET A 27 2.74 -1.17 27.85
C MET A 27 3.71 -0.84 26.72
N ILE A 28 5.00 -1.17 26.89
CA ILE A 28 6.01 -0.96 25.84
C ILE A 28 5.71 -1.85 24.62
N GLY A 29 5.35 -3.12 24.85
CA GLY A 29 4.99 -4.05 23.77
C GLY A 29 3.80 -3.57 22.94
N LEU A 30 2.77 -3.01 23.58
CA LEU A 30 1.59 -2.45 22.89
C LEU A 30 1.95 -1.21 22.06
N ILE A 31 2.82 -0.34 22.59
CA ILE A 31 3.31 0.83 21.84
C ILE A 31 4.09 0.36 20.61
N LEU A 32 5.02 -0.59 20.78
CA LEU A 32 5.80 -1.13 19.67
C LEU A 32 4.90 -1.82 18.63
N ALA A 33 3.93 -2.62 19.05
CA ALA A 33 2.97 -3.26 18.15
C ALA A 33 2.16 -2.24 17.35
N SER A 34 1.75 -1.13 17.99
CA SER A 34 1.07 -0.02 17.31
C SER A 34 1.96 0.62 16.25
N VAL A 35 3.23 0.92 16.60
CA VAL A 35 4.21 1.49 15.65
C VAL A 35 4.45 0.56 14.47
N VAL A 36 4.62 -0.75 14.71
CA VAL A 36 4.78 -1.74 13.64
C VAL A 36 3.56 -1.80 12.74
N THR A 37 2.36 -1.77 13.32
CA THR A 37 1.10 -1.74 12.56
C THR A 37 1.05 -0.51 11.65
N TRP A 38 1.38 0.67 12.18
CA TRP A 38 1.48 1.91 11.41
C TRP A 38 2.56 1.86 10.33
N ALA A 39 3.72 1.28 10.62
CA ALA A 39 4.81 1.14 9.65
C ALA A 39 4.43 0.23 8.48
N ILE A 40 3.81 -0.92 8.74
CA ILE A 40 3.32 -1.84 7.71
C ILE A 40 2.22 -1.16 6.89
N PHE A 41 1.29 -0.46 7.56
CA PHE A 41 0.24 0.29 6.89
C PHE A 41 0.82 1.34 5.94
N PHE A 42 1.81 2.12 6.37
CA PHE A 42 2.44 3.15 5.55
C PHE A 42 3.23 2.54 4.38
N SER A 43 4.01 1.49 4.64
CA SER A 43 4.78 0.77 3.61
C SER A 43 3.87 0.29 2.48
N LYS A 44 2.78 -0.39 2.82
CA LYS A 44 1.84 -0.94 1.83
C LYS A 44 0.98 0.15 1.17
N SER A 45 0.66 1.22 1.90
CA SER A 45 -0.06 2.38 1.36
C SER A 45 0.74 3.09 0.27
N VAL A 46 2.05 3.28 0.47
CA VAL A 46 2.92 3.92 -0.54
C VAL A 46 3.02 3.05 -1.80
N GLU A 47 3.18 1.75 -1.63
CA GLU A 47 3.30 0.82 -2.75
C GLU A 47 1.99 0.78 -3.58
N PHE A 48 0.84 0.66 -2.92
CA PHE A 48 -0.46 0.68 -3.58
C PHE A 48 -0.77 2.02 -4.25
N PHE A 49 -0.42 3.14 -3.60
CA PHE A 49 -0.65 4.47 -4.16
C PHE A 49 0.18 4.72 -5.41
N ASN A 50 1.46 4.33 -5.41
CA ASN A 50 2.33 4.46 -6.58
C ASN A 50 1.87 3.58 -7.74
N GLN A 51 1.50 2.32 -7.48
CA GLN A 51 0.98 1.43 -8.50
C GLN A 51 -0.33 1.95 -9.09
N LYS A 52 -1.29 2.37 -8.24
CA LYS A 52 -2.58 2.90 -8.66
C LYS A 52 -2.43 4.19 -9.49
N ARG A 53 -1.52 5.08 -9.08
CA ARG A 53 -1.23 6.32 -9.83
C ARG A 53 -0.62 6.01 -11.20
N ARG A 54 0.29 5.04 -11.27
CA ARG A 54 0.90 4.61 -12.54
C ARG A 54 -0.15 4.01 -13.48
N LEU A 55 -0.95 3.07 -12.97
CA LEU A 55 -2.02 2.41 -13.74
C LEU A 55 -3.06 3.41 -14.27
N LYS A 56 -3.47 4.39 -13.45
CA LYS A 56 -4.42 5.42 -13.89
C LYS A 56 -3.85 6.29 -15.02
N ARG A 57 -2.55 6.60 -14.99
CA ARG A 57 -1.87 7.36 -16.04
C ARG A 57 -1.74 6.53 -17.33
N GLU A 58 -1.32 5.28 -17.22
CA GLU A 58 -1.25 4.34 -18.34
C GLU A 58 -2.64 4.16 -19.00
N GLN A 59 -3.69 3.97 -18.19
CA GLN A 59 -5.07 3.84 -18.68
C GLN A 59 -5.54 5.10 -19.42
N GLN A 60 -5.22 6.30 -18.93
CA GLN A 60 -5.65 7.54 -19.55
C GLN A 60 -4.97 7.76 -20.91
N LEU A 61 -3.70 7.38 -21.04
CA LEU A 61 -2.96 7.45 -22.31
C LEU A 61 -3.47 6.41 -23.33
N LEU A 62 -3.82 5.21 -22.86
CA LEU A 62 -4.42 4.17 -23.72
C LEU A 62 -5.86 4.50 -24.12
N ALA A 63 -6.61 5.21 -23.28
CA ALA A 63 -7.97 5.65 -23.61
C ALA A 63 -8.02 6.64 -24.79
N GLU A 64 -6.91 7.34 -25.07
CA GLU A 64 -6.81 8.22 -26.25
C GLU A 64 -6.41 7.47 -27.53
N ALA A 65 -5.96 6.21 -27.43
CA ALA A 65 -5.58 5.42 -28.59
C ALA A 65 -6.81 4.98 -29.39
N ARG A 66 -6.86 5.31 -30.69
CA ARG A 66 -7.98 4.95 -31.59
C ARG A 66 -7.78 3.65 -32.35
N SER A 67 -6.64 2.99 -32.17
CA SER A 67 -6.34 1.71 -32.81
C SER A 67 -5.41 0.86 -31.96
N LEU A 68 -5.47 -0.46 -32.17
CA LEU A 68 -4.69 -1.44 -31.41
C LEU A 68 -3.18 -1.30 -31.65
N ASN A 69 -2.77 -0.90 -32.86
CA ASN A 69 -1.37 -0.57 -33.17
C ASN A 69 -0.91 0.68 -32.40
N GLN A 70 -1.73 1.74 -32.39
CA GLN A 70 -1.39 2.98 -31.69
C GLN A 70 -1.33 2.77 -30.17
N ALA A 71 -2.19 1.92 -29.62
CA ALA A 71 -2.11 1.50 -28.23
C ALA A 71 -0.80 0.75 -27.92
N ASN A 72 -0.27 -0.02 -28.87
CA ASN A 72 0.98 -0.75 -28.72
C ASN A 72 2.21 0.16 -28.76
N ASP A 73 2.21 1.15 -29.65
CA ASP A 73 3.27 2.16 -29.70
C ASP A 73 3.31 3.00 -28.41
N ILE A 74 2.14 3.35 -27.86
CA ILE A 74 2.03 4.06 -26.57
C ILE A 74 2.46 3.16 -25.41
N ALA A 75 2.06 1.89 -25.43
CA ALA A 75 2.42 0.93 -24.37
C ALA A 75 3.90 0.55 -24.41
N ALA A 76 4.58 0.63 -25.55
CA ALA A 76 6.01 0.36 -25.68
C ALA A 76 6.87 1.30 -24.82
N ASP A 77 6.40 2.51 -24.54
CA ASP A 77 7.06 3.47 -23.63
C ASP A 77 6.76 3.18 -22.15
N PHE A 78 5.79 2.30 -21.85
CA PHE A 78 5.51 1.87 -20.48
C PHE A 78 6.51 0.80 -20.06
N GLY A 79 7.40 1.16 -19.13
CA GLY A 79 8.47 0.28 -18.63
C GLY A 79 8.03 -1.16 -18.35
N SER A 80 8.97 -2.11 -18.57
CA SER A 80 8.80 -3.58 -18.68
C SER A 80 7.99 -4.32 -17.61
N LYS A 81 7.50 -3.66 -16.56
CA LYS A 81 6.60 -4.20 -15.53
C LYS A 81 5.17 -3.66 -15.66
N SER A 82 4.79 -3.06 -16.79
CA SER A 82 3.46 -2.49 -17.00
C SER A 82 2.45 -3.59 -17.32
N LEU A 83 1.39 -3.66 -16.52
CA LEU A 83 0.30 -4.64 -16.67
C LEU A 83 -0.42 -4.46 -18.02
N SER A 84 -0.54 -3.21 -18.47
CA SER A 84 -1.15 -2.86 -19.74
C SER A 84 -0.39 -3.44 -20.94
N LEU A 85 0.94 -3.44 -20.92
CA LEU A 85 1.76 -4.04 -21.98
C LEU A 85 1.63 -5.56 -22.01
N HIS A 86 1.56 -6.21 -20.84
CA HIS A 86 1.29 -7.65 -20.76
C HIS A 86 -0.07 -8.01 -21.37
N LEU A 87 -1.13 -7.29 -21.01
CA LEU A 87 -2.47 -7.53 -21.56
C LEU A 87 -2.53 -7.28 -23.08
N LEU A 88 -1.84 -6.26 -23.57
CA LEU A 88 -1.81 -5.94 -24.98
C LEU A 88 -1.02 -6.98 -25.80
N ASN A 89 0.09 -7.48 -25.26
CA ASN A 89 0.83 -8.59 -25.84
C ASN A 89 -0.01 -9.87 -25.90
N GLU A 90 -0.73 -10.19 -24.82
CA GLU A 90 -1.63 -11.36 -24.79
C GLU A 90 -2.71 -11.26 -25.88
N ALA A 91 -3.36 -10.09 -25.99
CA ALA A 91 -4.38 -9.83 -27.00
C ALA A 91 -3.84 -9.95 -28.44
N GLN A 92 -2.60 -9.51 -28.68
CA GLN A 92 -1.97 -9.67 -30.00
C GLN A 92 -1.66 -11.13 -30.31
N ASN A 93 -1.13 -11.87 -29.33
CA ASN A 93 -0.81 -13.27 -29.49
C ASN A 93 -2.06 -14.11 -29.81
N GLU A 94 -3.19 -13.83 -29.16
CA GLU A 94 -4.47 -14.47 -29.49
C GLU A 94 -4.95 -14.12 -30.91
N LEU A 95 -4.84 -12.84 -31.32
CA LEU A 95 -5.24 -12.42 -32.68
C LEU A 95 -4.40 -13.11 -33.77
N GLU A 96 -3.10 -13.29 -33.56
CA GLU A 96 -2.24 -14.04 -34.46
C GLU A 96 -2.65 -15.51 -34.52
N THR A 97 -2.95 -16.10 -33.36
CA THR A 97 -3.40 -17.49 -33.26
C THR A 97 -4.69 -17.70 -34.04
N VAL A 98 -5.69 -16.83 -33.84
CA VAL A 98 -6.97 -16.86 -34.57
C VAL A 98 -6.78 -16.62 -36.07
N ARG A 99 -5.89 -15.70 -36.47
CA ARG A 99 -5.57 -15.45 -37.89
C ARG A 99 -4.92 -16.66 -38.57
N ARG A 100 -4.07 -17.41 -37.86
CA ARG A 100 -3.47 -18.64 -38.38
C ARG A 100 -4.48 -19.76 -38.51
N GLN A 101 -5.44 -19.85 -37.59
CA GLN A 101 -6.48 -20.89 -37.59
C GLN A 101 -7.58 -20.65 -38.63
N ARG A 102 -7.74 -19.42 -39.11
CA ARG A 102 -8.65 -19.04 -40.23
C ARG A 102 -8.04 -19.16 -41.63
N ARG A 103 -6.73 -19.39 -41.76
CA ARG A 103 -6.07 -19.66 -43.04
C ARG A 103 -5.90 -21.16 -43.23
#